data_AF-A0A1G6DF61-F1
#
_entry.id   AF-A0A1G6DF61-F1
#
_cell.length_a   1.000
_cell.length_b   1.000
_cell.length_c   1.000
_cell.angle_alpha   90.00
_cell.angle_beta   90.00
_cell.angle_gamma   90.00
#
_symmetry.space_group_name_H-M   'P 1'
#
loop_
_entity.id
_entity.type
_entity.pdbx_description
1 polymer ?
#
loop_
_entity_poly.entity_id
_entity_poly.type
_entity_poly.pdbx_seq_one_letter_code
_entity_poly.pdbx_strand_id
1 'polypeptide(L)'
;MSRRSSRIWIVLGVLAAIVFADEIFSLLGTVIGVLFSIGITGLLILGLAIGAFALALFIGCSVGVALIIASVALVFSLFGWLLPYLLVGFLVYLLVRKKPNTV
;
A
#
# COMPACT_ATOMS: atom_id res chain seq x y z
N MET A 1 21.69 49.28 -8.04
CA MET A 1 20.53 48.66 -7.35
C MET A 1 20.72 47.14 -7.14
N SER A 2 21.87 46.64 -6.63
CA SER A 2 22.28 45.26 -7.02
C SER A 2 22.88 44.30 -5.97
N ARG A 3 23.22 44.70 -4.72
CA ARG A 3 23.80 43.73 -3.75
C ARG A 3 23.21 43.69 -2.34
N ARG A 4 22.57 44.76 -1.84
CA ARG A 4 21.87 44.73 -0.54
C ARG A 4 20.53 44.03 -0.63
N SER A 5 19.79 44.23 -1.72
CA SER A 5 18.49 43.59 -1.95
C SER A 5 18.64 42.06 -1.98
N SER A 6 19.61 41.51 -2.72
CA SER A 6 19.83 40.05 -2.78
C SER A 6 20.17 39.43 -1.42
N ARG A 7 20.94 40.11 -0.56
CA ARG A 7 21.21 39.62 0.81
C ARG A 7 19.95 39.57 1.67
N ILE A 8 19.07 40.56 1.55
CA ILE A 8 17.80 40.60 2.29
C ILE A 8 16.89 39.45 1.83
N TRP A 9 16.82 39.17 0.53
CA TRP A 9 16.09 38.02 0.00
C TRP A 9 16.65 36.67 0.44
N ILE A 10 17.97 36.53 0.57
CA ILE A 10 18.60 35.31 1.10
C ILE A 10 18.23 35.12 2.57
N VAL A 11 18.29 36.18 3.39
CA VAL A 11 17.92 36.11 4.81
C VAL A 11 16.43 35.82 4.99
N LEU A 12 15.56 36.44 4.19
CA LEU A 12 14.12 36.13 4.18
C LEU A 12 13.86 34.69 3.74
N GLY A 13 14.58 34.19 2.74
CA GLY A 13 14.47 32.81 2.28
C GLY A 13 14.89 31.80 3.35
N VAL A 14 15.95 32.09 4.10
CA VAL A 14 16.40 31.25 5.24
C VAL A 14 15.39 31.30 6.39
N LEU A 15 14.86 32.48 6.72
CA LEU A 15 13.81 32.62 7.74
C LEU A 15 12.52 31.88 7.35
N ALA A 16 12.09 32.01 6.09
CA ALA A 16 10.94 31.28 5.56
C ALA A 16 11.21 29.76 5.57
N ALA A 17 12.41 29.32 5.21
CA ALA A 17 12.78 27.90 5.27
C ALA A 17 12.80 27.34 6.69
N ILE A 18 13.10 28.16 7.72
CA ILE A 18 13.03 27.74 9.13
C ILE A 18 11.58 27.68 9.61
N VAL A 19 10.76 28.67 9.26
CA VAL A 19 9.34 28.73 9.66
C VAL A 19 8.51 27.64 8.99
N PHE A 20 8.80 27.31 7.73
CA PHE A 20 8.14 26.24 6.98
C PHE A 20 8.99 24.96 6.91
N ALA A 21 10.02 24.84 7.75
CA ALA A 21 10.88 23.65 7.78
C ALA A 21 10.02 22.41 8.02
N ASP A 22 9.13 22.48 9.00
CA ASP A 22 8.28 21.37 9.40
C ASP A 22 7.35 20.91 8.26
N GLU A 23 6.69 21.83 7.55
CA GLU A 23 5.91 21.50 6.35
C GLU A 23 6.76 20.89 5.23
N ILE A 24 7.96 21.42 4.97
CA ILE A 24 8.85 20.91 3.91
C ILE A 24 9.35 19.51 4.25
N PHE A 25 9.78 19.28 5.49
CA PHE A 25 10.22 17.96 5.97
C PHE A 25 9.05 16.97 6.03
N SER A 26 7.85 17.42 6.39
CA SER A 26 6.63 16.60 6.36
C SER A 26 6.29 16.15 4.92
N LEU A 27 6.39 17.06 3.95
CA LEU A 27 6.14 16.75 2.55
C LEU A 27 7.18 15.75 2.00
N LEU A 28 8.46 15.97 2.29
CA LEU A 28 9.54 15.04 1.91
C LEU A 28 9.38 13.67 2.58
N GLY A 29 9.06 13.64 3.87
CA GLY A 29 8.78 12.40 4.59
C GLY A 29 7.60 11.63 4.00
N THR A 30 6.55 12.34 3.57
CA THR A 30 5.40 11.75 2.90
C THR A 30 5.77 11.16 1.54
N VAL A 31 6.53 11.89 0.72
CA VAL A 31 6.98 11.41 -0.61
C VAL A 31 7.86 10.17 -0.45
N ILE A 32 8.82 10.20 0.46
CA ILE A 32 9.70 9.07 0.74
C ILE A 32 8.88 7.89 1.29
N GLY A 33 7.98 8.14 2.24
CA GLY A 33 7.11 7.13 2.82
C GLY A 33 6.20 6.46 1.79
N VAL A 34 5.65 7.22 0.83
CA VAL A 34 4.85 6.67 -0.27
C VAL A 34 5.71 5.82 -1.20
N LEU A 35 6.92 6.27 -1.56
CA LEU A 35 7.84 5.49 -2.39
C LEU A 35 8.20 4.14 -1.73
N PHE A 36 8.53 4.15 -0.44
CA PHE A 36 8.80 2.93 0.32
C PHE A 36 7.55 2.06 0.48
N SER A 37 6.38 2.66 0.70
CA SER A 37 5.12 1.92 0.81
C SER A 37 4.81 1.16 -0.48
N ILE A 38 4.93 1.82 -1.64
CA ILE A 38 4.71 1.17 -2.95
C ILE A 38 5.73 0.06 -3.18
N GLY A 39 7.01 0.32 -2.89
CA GLY A 39 8.09 -0.66 -3.06
C GLY A 39 7.94 -1.89 -2.16
N ILE A 40 7.71 -1.70 -0.87
CA ILE A 40 7.55 -2.79 0.12
C ILE A 40 6.28 -3.58 -0.18
N THR A 41 5.18 -2.91 -0.50
CA THR A 41 3.92 -3.58 -0.85
C THR A 41 4.10 -4.45 -2.09
N GLY A 42 4.76 -3.93 -3.14
CA GLY A 42 5.07 -4.72 -4.33
C GLY A 42 5.94 -5.96 -4.04
N LEU A 43 6.97 -5.81 -3.19
CA LEU A 43 7.81 -6.92 -2.76
C LEU A 43 7.06 -7.97 -1.94
N LEU A 44 6.15 -7.55 -1.06
CA LEU A 44 5.30 -8.46 -0.28
C LEU A 44 4.37 -9.27 -1.18
N ILE A 45 3.75 -8.64 -2.18
CA ILE A 45 2.87 -9.30 -3.15
C ILE A 45 3.64 -10.35 -3.95
N LEU A 46 4.84 -10.01 -4.41
CA LEU A 46 5.74 -10.94 -5.10
C LEU A 46 6.15 -12.11 -4.20
N GLY A 47 6.52 -11.84 -2.95
CA GLY A 47 6.86 -12.87 -1.97
C GLY A 47 5.71 -13.84 -1.73
N LEU A 48 4.48 -13.34 -1.65
CA LEU A 48 3.27 -14.16 -1.48
C LEU A 48 3.01 -15.06 -2.70
N ALA A 49 3.21 -14.55 -3.91
CA ALA A 49 3.10 -15.34 -5.13
C ALA A 49 4.16 -16.44 -5.23
N ILE A 50 5.42 -16.12 -4.89
CA ILE A 50 6.51 -17.10 -4.84
C ILE A 50 6.23 -18.17 -3.79
N GLY A 51 5.73 -17.78 -2.61
CA GLY A 51 5.33 -18.71 -1.55
C GLY A 51 4.20 -19.65 -1.99
N ALA A 52 3.16 -19.12 -2.62
CA ALA A 52 2.06 -19.92 -3.15
C ALA A 52 2.52 -20.91 -4.24
N PHE A 53 3.41 -20.46 -5.12
CA PHE A 53 4.03 -21.31 -6.14
C PHE A 53 4.86 -22.44 -5.52
N ALA A 54 5.73 -22.11 -4.57
CA ALA A 54 6.58 -23.08 -3.88
C ALA A 54 5.77 -24.12 -3.11
N LEU A 55 4.70 -23.69 -2.42
CA LEU A 55 3.77 -24.58 -1.73
C LEU A 55 3.07 -25.55 -2.69
N ALA A 56 2.60 -25.05 -3.84
CA ALA A 56 1.95 -25.88 -4.86
C ALA A 56 2.92 -26.95 -5.41
N LEU A 57 4.18 -26.59 -5.66
CA LEU A 57 5.20 -27.56 -6.08
C LEU A 57 5.54 -28.57 -4.97
N PHE A 58 5.61 -28.13 -3.71
CA PHE A 58 5.88 -29.00 -2.57
C PHE A 58 4.81 -30.08 -2.39
N ILE A 59 3.54 -29.74 -2.67
CA ILE A 59 2.40 -30.67 -2.63
C ILE A 59 2.45 -31.66 -3.82
N GLY A 60 3.32 -31.45 -4.80
CA GLY A 60 3.45 -32.30 -5.98
C GLY A 60 2.53 -31.91 -7.13
N CYS A 61 2.00 -30.68 -7.15
CA CYS A 61 1.24 -30.19 -8.30
C CYS A 61 2.14 -30.04 -9.54
N SER A 62 1.53 -30.13 -10.73
CA SER A 62 2.23 -29.81 -11.97
C SER A 62 2.59 -28.33 -12.03
N VAL A 63 3.67 -27.99 -12.75
CA VAL A 63 4.14 -26.61 -12.90
C VAL A 63 3.05 -25.68 -13.44
N GLY A 64 2.22 -26.18 -14.36
CA GLY A 64 1.08 -25.42 -14.90
C GLY A 64 0.04 -25.08 -13.81
N VAL A 65 -0.28 -26.04 -12.94
CA VAL A 65 -1.20 -25.81 -11.82
C VAL A 65 -0.60 -24.85 -10.79
N ALA A 66 0.70 -24.99 -10.50
CA ALA A 66 1.40 -24.07 -9.60
C ALA A 66 1.40 -22.62 -10.11
N LEU A 67 1.59 -22.41 -11.42
CA LEU A 67 1.49 -21.08 -12.04
C LEU A 67 0.08 -20.50 -11.95
N ILE A 68 -0.96 -21.32 -12.11
CA ILE A 68 -2.35 -20.88 -11.93
C ILE A 68 -2.57 -20.44 -10.48
N ILE A 69 -2.13 -21.23 -9.51
CA ILE A 69 -2.25 -20.91 -8.08
C ILE A 69 -1.51 -19.60 -7.75
N ALA A 70 -0.30 -19.41 -8.26
CA ALA A 70 0.46 -18.18 -8.06
C ALA A 70 -0.22 -16.96 -8.71
N SER A 71 -0.78 -17.14 -9.90
CA SER A 71 -1.53 -16.10 -10.61
C SER A 71 -2.81 -15.72 -9.87
N VAL A 72 -3.53 -16.72 -9.34
CA VAL A 72 -4.72 -16.51 -8.52
C VAL A 72 -4.35 -15.78 -7.22
N ALA A 73 -3.25 -16.16 -6.57
CA ALA A 73 -2.75 -15.46 -5.38
C ALA A 73 -2.43 -13.98 -5.67
N LEU A 74 -1.83 -13.67 -6.83
CA LEU A 74 -1.60 -12.28 -7.26
C LEU A 74 -2.90 -11.51 -7.46
N VAL A 75 -3.89 -12.12 -8.13
CA VAL A 75 -5.20 -11.51 -8.35
C VAL A 75 -5.91 -11.25 -7.02
N PHE A 76 -5.96 -12.22 -6.12
CA PHE A 76 -6.55 -12.02 -4.80
C PHE A 76 -5.82 -10.96 -3.97
N SER A 77 -4.49 -10.86 -4.12
CA SER A 77 -3.72 -9.82 -3.44
C SER A 77 -4.08 -8.41 -3.94
N LEU A 78 -4.42 -8.25 -5.23
CA LEU A 78 -4.93 -6.98 -5.78
C LEU A 78 -6.31 -6.60 -5.22
N PHE A 79 -7.11 -7.59 -4.83
CA PHE A 79 -8.41 -7.39 -4.19
C PHE A 79 -8.37 -7.51 -2.66
N GLY A 80 -7.19 -7.63 -2.05
CA GLY A 80 -7.05 -7.78 -0.59
C GLY A 80 -7.63 -6.60 0.19
N TRP A 81 -7.60 -5.40 -0.40
CA TRP A 81 -8.23 -4.19 0.16
C TRP A 81 -9.76 -4.25 0.17
N LEU A 82 -10.39 -5.10 -0.66
CA LEU A 82 -11.85 -5.25 -0.75
C LEU A 82 -12.40 -6.14 0.38
N LEU A 83 -11.55 -7.03 0.91
CA LEU A 83 -11.91 -8.04 1.90
C LEU A 83 -12.50 -7.45 3.20
N PRO A 84 -11.96 -6.37 3.79
CA PRO A 84 -12.57 -5.71 4.95
C PRO A 84 -13.97 -5.17 4.64
N TYR A 85 -14.18 -4.59 3.46
CA TYR A 85 -15.48 -4.06 3.05
C TYR A 85 -16.49 -5.17 2.80
N LEU A 86 -16.07 -6.28 2.19
CA LEU A 86 -16.89 -7.48 2.05
C LEU A 86 -17.27 -8.07 3.40
N LEU A 87 -16.35 -8.08 4.37
CA LEU A 87 -16.60 -8.57 5.72
C LEU A 87 -17.62 -7.69 6.46
N VAL A 88 -17.48 -6.37 6.37
CA VAL A 88 -18.46 -5.41 6.92
C VAL A 88 -19.82 -5.58 6.23
N GLY A 89 -19.86 -5.66 4.90
CA GLY A 89 -21.09 -5.89 4.15
C GLY A 89 -21.78 -7.21 4.52
N PHE A 90 -20.99 -8.27 4.72
CA PHE A 90 -21.48 -9.57 5.19
C PHE A 90 -22.03 -9.51 6.61
N LEU A 91 -21.36 -8.80 7.53
CA LEU A 91 -21.87 -8.58 8.89
C LEU A 91 -23.18 -7.80 8.88
N VAL A 92 -23.26 -6.72 8.10
CA VAL A 92 -24.50 -5.94 7.93
C VAL A 92 -25.61 -6.81 7.34
N TYR A 93 -25.31 -7.65 6.34
CA TYR A 93 -26.26 -8.61 5.79
C TYR A 93 -26.78 -9.58 6.86
N LEU A 94 -25.90 -10.15 7.69
CA LEU A 94 -26.30 -11.04 8.79
C LEU A 94 -27.17 -10.33 9.83
N LEU A 95 -26.88 -9.07 10.14
CA LEU A 95 -27.67 -8.25 11.08
C LEU A 95 -29.05 -7.87 10.52
N VAL A 96 -29.13 -7.59 9.21
CA VAL A 96 -30.38 -7.18 8.54
C VAL A 96 -31.26 -8.40 8.20
N ARG A 97 -30.66 -9.60 8.07
CA ARG A 97 -31.38 -10.84 7.78
C ARG A 97 -32.31 -11.21 8.95
N LYS A 98 -33.60 -10.89 8.81
CA LYS A 98 -34.67 -11.15 9.80
C LYS A 98 -34.92 -12.63 10.16
N LYS A 99 -34.36 -13.60 9.44
CA LYS A 99 -34.45 -15.04 9.78
C LYS A 99 -33.14 -15.74 9.45
N PRO A 100 -32.35 -16.17 10.44
CA PRO A 100 -31.29 -17.15 10.20
C PRO A 100 -31.99 -18.49 9.96
N ASN A 101 -32.15 -18.89 8.69
CA ASN A 101 -32.25 -20.32 8.40
C ASN A 101 -30.87 -20.87 8.71
N THR A 102 -30.74 -21.45 9.91
CA THR A 102 -29.74 -22.46 10.25
C THR A 102 -29.77 -23.51 9.16
N VAL A 103 -28.68 -23.60 8.41
CA VAL A 103 -28.39 -24.74 7.52
C VAL A 103 -27.52 -25.69 8.31
#